data_AF-A0A6C6ZKA0-F1
#
_entry.id   AF-A0A6C6ZKA0-F1
#
_cell.length_a   1.000
_cell.length_b   1.000
_cell.length_c   1.000
_cell.angle_alpha   90.00
_cell.angle_beta   90.00
_cell.angle_gamma   90.00
#
_symmetry.space_group_name_H-M   'P 1'
#
loop_
_entity.id
_entity.type
_entity.pdbx_description
1 polymer ?
#
loop_
_entity_poly.entity_id
_entity_poly.type
_entity_poly.pdbx_seq_one_letter_code
_entity_poly.pdbx_strand_id
1 'polypeptide(L)' 'MMDALADYDAFQYDNNIKPDYCNANGLQMFDESLTDQDLEDMELDDRWIDWYSECQCYDDPREYLESLKEETTAA' A
#
# COMPACT_ATOMS: atom_id res chain seq x y z
N MET A 1 -3.53 -6.07 7.64
CA MET A 1 -2.94 -4.74 7.40
C MET A 1 -4.01 -3.80 6.88
N MET A 2 -4.67 -4.16 5.78
CA MET A 2 -5.86 -3.42 5.31
C MET A 2 -7.00 -3.37 6.33
N ASP A 3 -7.33 -4.49 7.01
CA ASP A 3 -8.35 -4.47 8.08
C ASP A 3 -8.01 -3.49 9.20
N ALA A 4 -6.74 -3.41 9.59
CA ALA A 4 -6.30 -2.48 10.64
C ALA A 4 -6.40 -1.02 10.20
N LEU A 5 -6.16 -0.72 8.91
CA LEU A 5 -6.34 0.62 8.36
C LEU A 5 -7.82 1.00 8.29
N ALA A 6 -8.68 0.06 7.90
CA ALA A 6 -10.13 0.24 7.86
C ALA A 6 -10.72 0.41 9.27
N ASP A 7 -10.29 -0.41 10.24
CA ASP A 7 -10.68 -0.30 11.64
C ASP A 7 -10.21 1.04 12.25
N TYR A 8 -9.02 1.51 11.86
CA TYR A 8 -8.51 2.81 12.30
C TYR A 8 -9.32 3.97 11.74
N ASP A 9 -9.69 3.94 10.45
CA ASP A 9 -10.57 4.93 9.84
C ASP A 9 -11.95 4.94 10.50
N ALA A 10 -12.53 3.76 10.79
CA ALA A 10 -13.78 3.62 11.52
C ALA A 10 -13.67 4.23 12.94
N PHE A 11 -12.58 3.95 13.66
CA PHE A 11 -12.32 4.55 14.96
C PHE A 11 -12.20 6.08 14.88
N GLN A 12 -11.52 6.62 13.86
CA GLN A 12 -11.39 8.06 13.66
C GLN A 12 -12.73 8.73 13.37
N TYR A 13 -13.58 8.08 12.58
CA TYR A 13 -14.94 8.52 12.28
C TYR A 13 -15.81 8.53 13.55
N ASP A 14 -15.87 7.40 14.27
CA ASP A 14 -16.70 7.25 15.48
C ASP A 14 -16.30 8.24 16.58
N ASN A 15 -15.02 8.58 16.68
CA ASN A 15 -14.49 9.49 17.71
C ASN A 15 -14.35 10.95 17.24
N ASN A 16 -14.79 11.30 16.04
CA ASN A 16 -14.65 12.64 15.46
C ASN A 16 -13.22 13.20 15.51
N ILE A 17 -12.21 12.35 15.35
CA ILE A 17 -10.79 12.76 15.42
C ILE A 17 -10.39 13.49 14.15
N LYS A 18 -10.81 13.00 12.98
CA LYS A 18 -10.57 13.64 11.68
C LYS A 18 -11.80 13.43 10.78
N PRO A 19 -12.26 14.45 10.05
CA PRO A 19 -13.50 14.38 9.28
C PRO A 19 -13.41 13.59 7.96
N ASP A 20 -12.21 13.15 7.56
CA ASP A 20 -11.96 12.49 6.28
C ASP A 20 -11.28 11.13 6.52
N TYR A 21 -11.80 10.07 5.91
CA TYR A 21 -11.25 8.70 5.87
C TYR A 21 -9.84 8.70 5.27
N CYS A 22 -8.83 9.01 6.07
CA CYS A 22 -7.49 9.33 5.56
C CYS A 22 -6.75 8.12 4.99
N ASN A 23 -7.14 6.90 5.36
CA ASN A 23 -6.56 5.69 4.79
C ASN A 23 -7.32 5.17 3.56
N ALA A 24 -8.32 5.91 3.05
CA ALA A 24 -9.06 5.51 1.84
C ALA A 24 -8.19 5.51 0.57
N ASN A 25 -7.02 6.17 0.58
CA ASN A 25 -6.08 6.19 -0.54
C ASN A 25 -5.26 4.89 -0.68
N GLY A 26 -5.47 3.88 0.16
CA GLY A 26 -4.77 2.60 0.06
C GLY A 26 -3.31 2.67 0.56
N LEU A 27 -2.51 1.69 0.14
CA LEU A 27 -1.09 1.57 0.50
C LEU A 27 -0.23 2.06 -0.65
N GLN A 28 0.72 2.96 -0.35
CA GLN A 28 1.71 3.44 -1.30
C GLN A 28 3.11 3.05 -0.83
N MET A 29 4.03 2.84 -1.79
CA MET A 29 5.43 2.58 -1.55
C MET A 29 6.30 3.61 -2.27
N PHE A 30 7.44 3.93 -1.67
CA PHE A 30 8.43 4.82 -2.26
C PHE A 30 9.40 4.00 -3.10
N ASP A 31 9.47 4.28 -4.39
CA ASP A 31 10.36 3.59 -5.33
C ASP A 31 11.48 4.52 -5.82
N GLU A 32 12.66 4.38 -5.22
CA GLU A 32 13.83 5.18 -5.59
C GLU A 32 14.38 4.90 -6.99
N SER A 33 13.96 3.80 -7.63
CA SER A 33 14.43 3.41 -8.96
C SER A 33 13.77 4.18 -10.10
N LEU A 34 12.64 4.85 -9.83
CA LEU A 34 11.92 5.66 -10.81
C LEU A 34 12.76 6.86 -11.27
N THR A 35 12.85 7.03 -12.59
CA THR A 35 13.50 8.18 -13.22
C THR A 35 12.53 9.34 -13.41
N ASP A 36 13.06 10.53 -13.68
CA ASP A 36 12.23 11.71 -13.95
C ASP A 36 11.33 11.52 -15.18
N GLN A 37 11.74 10.67 -16.15
CA GLN A 37 10.90 10.32 -17.29
C GLN A 37 9.75 9.40 -16.88
N ASP A 38 9.99 8.44 -15.98
CA ASP A 38 8.94 7.54 -15.48
C ASP A 38 7.87 8.33 -14.71
N LEU A 39 8.27 9.36 -13.95
CA LEU A 39 7.33 10.26 -13.27
C LEU A 39 6.41 10.98 -14.25
N GLU A 40 6.95 11.48 -15.37
CA GLU A 40 6.17 12.17 -16.40
C GLU A 40 5.26 11.20 -17.16
N ASP A 41 5.76 10.00 -17.51
CA ASP A 41 5.02 8.98 -18.24
C ASP A 41 3.88 8.37 -17.41
N MET A 42 4.06 8.28 -16.08
CA MET A 42 3.08 7.74 -15.13
C MET A 42 2.20 8.83 -14.50
N GLU A 43 2.38 10.11 -14.86
CA GLU A 43 1.66 11.26 -14.31
C GLU A 43 1.75 11.36 -12.77
N LEU A 44 2.94 11.08 -12.21
CA LEU A 44 3.21 11.11 -10.77
C LEU A 44 3.89 12.42 -10.35
N ASP A 45 3.46 12.97 -9.21
CA ASP A 45 4.09 14.16 -8.61
C ASP A 45 5.44 13.84 -7.93
N ASP A 46 5.58 12.62 -7.41
CA ASP A 46 6.77 12.14 -6.70
C ASP A 46 6.86 10.61 -6.84
N ARG A 47 7.91 9.98 -6.32
CA ARG A 47 8.20 8.55 -6.44
C ARG A 47 7.36 7.65 -5.53
N TRP A 48 6.23 8.16 -5.04
CA TRP A 48 5.24 7.37 -4.32
C TRP A 48 4.30 6.73 -5.32
N ILE A 49 4.33 5.40 -5.36
CA ILE A 49 3.46 4.59 -6.23
C ILE A 49 2.52 3.73 -5.40
N ASP A 50 1.38 3.39 -5.97
CA ASP A 50 0.49 2.43 -5.35
C ASP A 50 1.20 1.09 -5.18
N TRP A 51 1.07 0.51 -3.99
CA TRP A 51 1.66 -0.77 -3.70
C TRP A 51 1.05 -1.85 -4.62
N TYR A 52 1.90 -2.69 -5.20
CA TYR A 52 1.50 -3.80 -6.03
C TYR A 52 2.36 -5.04 -5.73
N SER A 53 1.84 -6.21 -6.06
CA SER A 53 2.64 -7.45 -6.07
C SER A 53 3.25 -7.66 -7.46
N GLU A 54 4.51 -8.07 -7.55
CA GLU A 54 5.20 -8.26 -8.84
C GLU A 54 4.50 -9.27 -9.76
N CYS A 55 3.86 -10.29 -9.18
CA CYS A 55 3.05 -11.26 -9.90
C CYS A 55 1.63 -10.77 -10.21
N GLN A 56 1.21 -9.61 -9.67
CA GLN A 56 -0.17 -9.12 -9.62
C GLN A 56 -1.18 -10.19 -9.18
N CYS A 57 -0.72 -11.14 -8.37
CA CYS A 57 -1.46 -12.33 -7.98
C CYS A 57 -1.97 -12.25 -6.53
N TYR A 58 -1.56 -11.20 -5.80
CA TYR A 58 -2.01 -10.91 -4.45
C TYR A 58 -2.74 -9.57 -4.41
N ASP A 59 -4.01 -9.61 -4.02
CA ASP A 59 -4.84 -8.43 -3.74
C ASP A 59 -4.67 -7.94 -2.30
N ASP A 60 -4.37 -8.83 -1.32
CA ASP A 60 -4.05 -8.43 0.06
C ASP A 60 -2.52 -8.45 0.29
N PRO A 61 -1.90 -7.32 0.68
CA PRO A 61 -0.48 -7.28 1.05
C PRO A 61 -0.09 -8.27 2.15
N ARG A 62 -1.03 -8.70 3.02
CA ARG A 62 -0.77 -9.74 4.02
C ARG A 62 -0.46 -11.09 3.37
N GLU A 63 -1.23 -11.50 2.37
CA GLU A 63 -1.03 -12.78 1.69
C GLU A 63 0.34 -12.79 1.01
N TYR A 64 0.72 -11.69 0.37
CA TYR A 64 2.06 -11.51 -0.18
C TYR A 64 3.17 -11.62 0.87
N LEU A 65 3.00 -10.96 2.04
CA LEU A 65 3.98 -11.05 3.12
C LEU A 65 4.07 -12.45 3.74
N GLU A 66 2.98 -13.21 3.74
CA GLU A 66 2.96 -14.60 4.18
C GLU A 66 3.66 -15.51 3.18
N SER A 67 3.43 -15.35 1.87
CA SER A 67 4.12 -16.15 0.84
C SER A 67 5.63 -15.96 0.89
N LEU A 68 6.12 -14.74 1.09
CA LEU A 68 7.55 -14.46 1.24
C LEU A 68 8.16 -15.15 2.47
N LYS A 69 7.41 -15.24 3.58
CA LYS A 69 7.86 -15.94 4.79
C LYS A 69 7.92 -17.45 4.55
N GLU A 70 6.96 -18.01 3.82
CA GLU A 70 6.95 -19.43 3.47
C GLU A 70 8.14 -19.78 2.55
N GLU A 71 8.41 -18.97 1.52
CA GLU A 71 9.58 -19.15 0.65
C GLU A 71 10.91 -19.06 1.42
N THR A 72 11.01 -18.11 2.36
CA THR A 72 12.21 -17.93 3.19
C THR A 72 12.39 -19.05 4.21
N THR A 73 11.30 -19.66 4.68
CA THR A 73 11.34 -20.78 5.64
C THR A 73 11.58 -22.12 4.95
N ALA A 74 11.31 -22.22 3.64
CA ALA A 74 11.55 -23.40 2.83
C ALA A 74 13.00 -23.51 2.27
N ALA A 75 13.82 -22.47 2.44
CA ALA A 75 15.23 -22.41 2.03
C ALA A 75 16.20 -22.67 3.21
#